data_AF-A0AB74D4J1-F1
#
_entry.id   AF-A0AB74D4J1-F1
#
_cell.length_a   1.000
_cell.length_b   1.000
_cell.length_c   1.000
_cell.angle_alpha   90.00
_cell.angle_beta   90.00
_cell.angle_gamma   90.00
#
_symmetry.space_group_name_H-M   'P 1'
#
loop_
_entity.id
_entity.type
_entity.pdbx_description
1 polymer ?
#
loop_
_entity_poly.entity_id
_entity_poly.type
_entity_poly.pdbx_seq_one_letter_code
_entity_poly.pdbx_strand_id
1 'polypeptide(L)'
;MSHATFRSESGYRATHQTDAAACAAPAAGSPALPDTLALVALARDAGMLVTLDATIGRERYESVTGSIATLARFAQALQLAMLEAA
;
A
#
# COMPACT_ATOMS: atom_id res chain seq x y z
N MET A 1 -1.99 38.61 34.28
CA MET A 1 -1.14 37.74 33.46
C MET A 1 -1.79 36.38 33.39
N SER A 2 -2.50 36.09 32.31
CA SER A 2 -3.33 34.87 32.19
C SER A 2 -2.48 33.74 31.61
N HIS A 3 -2.27 32.68 32.40
CA HIS A 3 -1.66 31.44 31.94
C HIS A 3 -2.71 30.59 31.22
N ALA A 4 -2.64 30.54 29.89
CA ALA A 4 -3.39 29.57 29.11
C ALA A 4 -2.77 28.18 29.30
N THR A 5 -3.59 27.21 29.72
CA THR A 5 -3.25 25.79 29.82
C THR A 5 -3.23 25.17 28.43
N PHE A 6 -2.06 24.74 27.98
CA PHE A 6 -1.91 23.93 26.77
C PHE A 6 -2.30 22.48 27.08
N ARG A 7 -3.43 22.02 26.53
CA ARG A 7 -3.86 20.61 26.58
C ARG A 7 -3.34 19.91 25.32
N SER A 8 -2.29 19.11 25.49
CA SER A 8 -1.74 18.29 24.41
C SER A 8 -2.50 16.97 24.32
N GLU A 9 -3.42 16.84 23.37
CA GLU A 9 -4.05 15.56 23.01
C GLU A 9 -3.48 15.09 21.67
N SER A 10 -2.43 14.28 21.72
CA SER A 10 -2.06 13.45 20.58
C SER A 10 -1.62 12.09 21.10
N GLY A 11 -2.62 11.23 21.28
CA GLY A 11 -2.41 9.81 21.53
C GLY A 11 -2.04 9.13 20.22
N TYR A 12 -0.75 9.13 19.88
CA TYR A 12 -0.24 8.24 18.84
C TYR A 12 0.33 6.98 19.50
N ARG A 13 -0.51 5.95 19.65
CA ARG A 13 -0.03 4.60 19.97
C ARG A 13 0.49 3.98 18.68
N ALA A 14 1.81 4.04 18.50
CA ALA A 14 2.52 3.21 17.55
C ALA A 14 2.51 1.77 18.06
N THR A 15 1.51 0.98 17.67
CA THR A 15 1.59 -0.48 17.77
C THR A 15 2.42 -0.97 16.60
N HIS A 16 3.74 -0.98 16.77
CA HIS A 16 4.62 -1.80 15.93
C HIS A 16 4.31 -3.27 16.25
N GLN A 17 3.31 -3.84 15.58
CA GLN A 17 3.10 -5.27 15.58
C GLN A 17 4.17 -5.88 14.67
N THR A 18 5.31 -6.15 15.28
CA THR A 18 6.32 -7.06 14.75
C THR A 18 5.79 -8.46 15.00
N ASP A 19 5.24 -9.12 13.97
CA ASP A 19 5.02 -10.55 14.04
C ASP A 19 6.06 -11.25 13.17
N ALA A 20 6.95 -11.97 13.87
CA ALA A 20 7.95 -12.84 13.31
C ALA A 20 7.32 -14.25 13.19
N ALA A 21 6.99 -14.61 11.95
CA ALA A 21 6.83 -15.94 11.36
C ALA A 21 6.73 -17.18 12.28
N ALA A 22 5.67 -17.98 12.11
CA ALA A 22 5.80 -19.37 11.62
C ALA A 22 4.45 -20.11 11.39
N CYS A 23 4.39 -20.80 10.25
CA CYS A 23 3.61 -22.01 9.93
C CYS A 23 2.07 -21.92 9.90
N ALA A 24 1.51 -21.50 8.76
CA ALA A 24 0.15 -21.86 8.36
C ALA A 24 0.17 -22.60 7.00
N ALA A 25 -0.50 -23.75 6.96
CA ALA A 25 -0.72 -24.65 5.83
C ALA A 25 -1.34 -23.92 4.60
N PRO A 26 -1.39 -24.51 3.38
CA PRO A 26 -1.94 -23.81 2.22
C PRO A 26 -3.44 -23.59 2.44
N ALA A 27 -3.79 -22.37 2.87
CA ALA A 27 -5.17 -21.93 2.97
C ALA A 27 -5.71 -21.84 1.53
N ALA A 28 -6.74 -22.64 1.26
CA ALA A 28 -7.47 -22.63 0.02
C ALA A 28 -7.86 -21.18 -0.39
N GLY A 29 -7.43 -20.78 -1.58
CA GLY A 29 -8.10 -19.79 -2.43
C GLY A 29 -8.22 -18.35 -1.91
N SER A 30 -7.16 -17.74 -1.38
CA SER A 30 -7.08 -16.28 -1.48
C SER A 30 -6.67 -15.94 -2.92
N PRO A 31 -7.41 -15.07 -3.65
CA PRO A 31 -6.95 -14.61 -4.95
C PRO A 31 -5.56 -14.02 -4.75
N ALA A 32 -4.59 -14.59 -5.46
CA ALA A 32 -3.20 -14.19 -5.32
C ALA A 32 -3.13 -12.70 -5.70
N LEU A 33 -2.89 -11.84 -4.73
CA LEU A 33 -2.64 -10.43 -5.01
C LEU A 33 -1.48 -10.36 -6.01
N PRO A 34 -1.54 -9.46 -7.01
CA PRO A 34 -0.42 -9.28 -7.92
C PRO A 34 0.83 -8.96 -7.10
N ASP A 35 1.98 -9.48 -7.53
CA ASP A 35 3.23 -9.10 -6.89
C ASP A 35 3.46 -7.58 -6.99
N THR A 36 4.36 -7.04 -6.16
CA THR A 36 4.58 -5.60 -6.08
C THR A 36 4.97 -5.00 -7.43
N LEU A 37 5.68 -5.74 -8.29
CA LEU A 37 6.08 -5.26 -9.61
C LEU A 37 4.87 -5.18 -10.56
N ALA A 38 3.99 -6.16 -10.52
CA ALA A 38 2.73 -6.15 -11.28
C ALA A 38 1.80 -5.01 -10.82
N LEU A 39 1.70 -4.75 -9.51
CA LEU A 39 0.95 -3.60 -8.99
C LEU A 39 1.48 -2.27 -9.50
N VAL A 40 2.81 -2.11 -9.54
CA VAL A 40 3.47 -0.89 -10.05
C VAL A 40 3.26 -0.75 -11.56
N ALA A 41 3.29 -1.83 -12.32
CA ALA A 41 2.97 -1.82 -13.75
C ALA A 41 1.52 -1.36 -13.98
N LEU A 42 0.55 -1.93 -13.25
CA LEU A 42 -0.85 -1.53 -13.33
C LEU A 42 -1.06 -0.05 -13.00
N ALA A 43 -0.35 0.50 -12.01
CA ALA A 43 -0.42 1.91 -11.69
C ALA A 43 0.07 2.80 -12.84
N ARG A 44 1.18 2.40 -13.49
CA ARG A 44 1.73 3.12 -14.66
C ARG A 44 0.79 3.05 -15.85
N ASP A 45 0.21 1.88 -16.14
CA ASP A 45 -0.75 1.70 -17.23
C ASP A 45 -2.04 2.49 -16.99
N ALA A 46 -2.47 2.60 -15.72
CA ALA A 46 -3.55 3.49 -15.30
C ALA A 46 -3.17 4.99 -15.38
N GLY A 47 -1.95 5.34 -15.79
CA GLY A 47 -1.48 6.71 -15.95
C GLY A 47 -1.16 7.42 -14.64
N MET A 48 -0.86 6.67 -13.58
CA MET A 48 -0.37 7.23 -12.32
C MET A 48 1.14 7.46 -12.40
N LEU A 49 1.62 8.51 -11.72
CA LEU A 49 3.05 8.73 -11.53
C LEU A 49 3.56 7.78 -10.44
N VAL A 50 4.60 7.02 -10.75
CA VAL A 50 5.31 6.19 -9.79
C VAL A 50 6.73 6.72 -9.61
N THR A 51 7.08 7.10 -8.38
CA THR A 51 8.41 7.62 -8.03
C THR A 51 9.10 6.67 -7.07
N LEU A 52 10.36 6.32 -7.33
CA LEU A 52 11.18 5.58 -6.37
C LEU A 52 11.75 6.58 -5.36
N ASP A 53 11.22 6.55 -4.14
CA ASP A 53 11.62 7.46 -3.07
C ASP A 53 12.91 6.98 -2.38
N ALA A 54 13.01 5.67 -2.15
CA ALA A 54 14.17 5.07 -1.50
C ALA A 54 14.36 3.60 -1.88
N THR A 55 15.60 3.12 -1.68
CA THR A 55 15.90 1.69 -1.62
C THR A 55 16.74 1.45 -0.38
N ILE A 56 16.24 0.64 0.55
CA ILE A 56 16.92 0.32 1.80
C ILE A 56 17.10 -1.20 1.85
N GLY A 57 18.35 -1.64 1.82
CA GLY A 57 18.67 -3.05 1.68
C GLY A 57 18.12 -3.61 0.36
N ARG A 58 17.22 -4.60 0.44
CA ARG A 58 16.56 -5.23 -0.72
C ARG A 58 15.16 -4.68 -0.98
N GLU A 59 14.68 -3.75 -0.14
CA GLU A 59 13.32 -3.21 -0.21
C GLU A 59 13.31 -1.89 -0.98
N ARG A 60 12.29 -1.73 -1.83
CA ARG A 60 12.04 -0.54 -2.65
C ARG A 60 10.81 0.18 -2.11
N TYR A 61 10.94 1.48 -1.87
CA TYR A 61 9.85 2.34 -1.44
C TYR A 61 9.45 3.23 -2.60
N GLU A 62 8.23 3.04 -3.09
CA GLU A 62 7.71 3.77 -4.24
C GLU A 62 6.44 4.52 -3.85
N SER A 63 6.39 5.80 -4.17
CA SER A 63 5.18 6.62 -4.07
C SER A 63 4.41 6.57 -5.38
N VAL A 64 3.08 6.41 -5.27
CA VAL A 64 2.16 6.41 -6.40
C VAL A 64 1.21 7.59 -6.24
N THR A 65 1.19 8.49 -7.21
CA THR A 65 0.36 9.71 -7.17
C THR A 65 -0.36 9.91 -8.51
N GLY A 66 -1.60 10.38 -8.47
CA GLY A 66 -2.39 10.63 -9.67
C GLY A 66 -3.71 11.33 -9.35
N SER A 67 -4.47 11.69 -10.39
CA SER A 67 -5.82 12.22 -10.21
C SER A 67 -6.80 11.10 -9.81
N ILE A 68 -7.97 11.47 -9.27
CA ILE A 68 -9.02 10.51 -8.93
C ILE A 68 -9.47 9.70 -10.17
N ALA A 69 -9.46 10.31 -11.36
CA ALA A 69 -9.77 9.59 -12.60
C ALA A 69 -8.74 8.49 -12.91
N THR A 70 -7.46 8.73 -12.64
CA THR A 70 -6.42 7.69 -12.80
C THR A 70 -6.53 6.59 -11.74
N LEU A 71 -6.87 6.97 -10.49
CA LEU A 71 -7.12 6.00 -9.42
C LEU A 71 -8.32 5.08 -9.75
N ALA A 72 -9.40 5.63 -10.33
CA ALA A 72 -10.54 4.84 -10.75
C ALA A 72 -10.17 3.82 -11.85
N ARG A 73 -9.34 4.21 -12.83
CA ARG A 73 -8.82 3.29 -13.86
C ARG A 73 -7.94 2.20 -13.25
N PHE A 74 -7.07 2.56 -12.31
CA PHE A 74 -6.25 1.59 -11.58
C PHE A 74 -7.10 0.56 -10.83
N ALA A 75 -8.14 1.00 -10.11
CA ALA A 75 -9.01 0.09 -9.38
C ALA A 75 -9.74 -0.91 -10.30
N GLN A 76 -10.19 -0.46 -11.47
CA GLN A 76 -10.78 -1.34 -12.49
C GLN A 76 -9.76 -2.36 -13.02
N ALA A 77 -8.55 -1.91 -13.35
CA ALA A 77 -7.50 -2.78 -13.85
C ALA A 77 -7.07 -3.83 -12.79
N LEU A 78 -6.98 -3.42 -11.53
CA LEU A 78 -6.67 -4.32 -10.41
C LEU A 78 -7.77 -5.39 -10.24
N GLN A 79 -9.04 -4.99 -10.31
CA GLN A 79 -10.16 -5.93 -10.22
C GLN A 79 -10.12 -6.98 -11.34
N LEU A 80 -9.82 -6.56 -12.58
CA LEU A 80 -9.66 -7.47 -13.72
C LEU A 80 -8.48 -8.42 -13.52
N ALA A 81 -7.32 -7.90 -13.11
CA ALA A 81 -6.12 -8.71 -12.86
C ALA A 81 -6.35 -9.78 -11.77
N MET A 82 -7.12 -9.47 -10.73
CA MET A 82 -7.48 -10.43 -9.69
C MET A 82 -8.46 -11.51 -10.17
N LEU A 83 -9.31 -11.20 -11.16
CA LEU A 83 -10.23 -12.17 -11.76
C LEU A 83 -9.50 -13.13 -12.73
N GLU A 84 -8.49 -12.64 -13.45
CA GLU A 84 -7.66 -13.48 -14.33
C GLU A 84 -6.75 -14.45 -13.55
N ALA A 85 -6.41 -14.11 -12.32
CA ALA A 85 -5.55 -14.91 -11.44
C ALA A 85 -6.29 -15.96 -10.58
N ALA A 86 -7.62 -16.02 -10.66
CA ALA A 86 -8.49 -16.92 -9.90
C ALA A 86 -8.88 -18.17 -10.71
#